data_AF-A0A2S6CCG6-F1
#
_entry.id   AF-A0A2S6CCG6-F1
#
_cell.length_a   1.000
_cell.length_b   1.000
_cell.length_c   1.000
_cell.angle_alpha   90.00
_cell.angle_beta   90.00
_cell.angle_gamma   90.00
#
_symmetry.space_group_name_H-M   'P 1'
#
loop_
_entity.id
_entity.type
_entity.pdbx_description
1 polymer ?
#
loop_
_entity_poly.entity_id
_entity_poly.type
_entity_poly.pdbx_seq_one_letter_code
_entity_poly.pdbx_strand_id
1 'polypeptide(L)'
;MLGFSLSRLQHYDYDGTFKNDFALVVGQWYYFQSGRERIGMIIHLGAILPAGILVVLQFVPKIREKLLIFHRINGYLVILLGLLSSLATLAVIPHKQGGGARISTQTAEAFLVIITAVSVVLAWWNIRRKRVDQHRAWMLRTWFYMGTIITSRITEFIASPIITRIGGCQLGMPFPGSEYPTCVMPDGSINCDFYVAVKAVHSLERPEQFGTSHTQPFGAMLWLSIVVHIIGVEFYLSMTSKETERLRQVSHRKRVEAGLE
;
A
#
# COMPACT_ATOMS: atom_id res chain seq x y z
N MET A 1 7.17 -6.64 5.88
CA MET A 1 7.25 -5.21 6.25
C MET A 1 8.68 -4.71 6.35
N LEU A 2 9.53 -5.20 7.27
CA LEU A 2 10.90 -4.67 7.46
C LEU A 2 11.75 -4.68 6.18
N GLY A 3 11.98 -5.86 5.57
CA GLY A 3 12.83 -5.95 4.38
C GLY A 3 12.34 -5.10 3.19
N PHE A 4 11.03 -5.06 2.98
CA PHE A 4 10.41 -4.19 1.98
C PHE A 4 10.58 -2.70 2.30
N SER A 5 10.45 -2.31 3.56
CA SER A 5 10.58 -0.90 3.94
C SER A 5 12.03 -0.42 3.78
N LEU A 6 13.00 -1.26 4.18
CA LEU A 6 14.43 -0.99 4.02
C LEU A 6 14.83 -0.87 2.55
N SER A 7 14.35 -1.77 1.66
CA SER A 7 14.68 -1.72 0.23
C SER A 7 14.09 -0.52 -0.51
N ARG A 8 13.16 0.20 0.12
CA ARG A 8 12.49 1.37 -0.44
C ARG A 8 12.95 2.69 0.19
N LEU A 9 13.87 2.69 1.16
CA LEU A 9 14.42 3.92 1.74
C LEU A 9 15.14 4.81 0.70
N GLN A 10 15.74 4.20 -0.33
CA GLN A 10 16.34 4.93 -1.45
C GLN A 10 15.35 5.87 -2.17
N HIS A 11 14.05 5.58 -2.09
CA HIS A 11 12.99 6.42 -2.68
C HIS A 11 12.73 7.73 -1.92
N TYR A 12 13.45 8.01 -0.84
CA TYR A 12 13.49 9.35 -0.24
C TYR A 12 14.19 10.38 -1.14
N ASP A 13 15.11 9.92 -2.00
CA ASP A 13 15.56 10.70 -3.13
C ASP A 13 14.43 10.75 -4.19
N TYR A 14 13.48 11.66 -3.95
CA TYR A 14 12.21 11.73 -4.66
C TYR A 14 12.38 12.11 -6.14
N ASP A 15 13.19 13.13 -6.40
CA ASP A 15 13.40 13.66 -7.75
C ASP A 15 14.52 12.92 -8.50
N GLY A 16 15.30 12.08 -7.82
CA GLY A 16 16.30 11.18 -8.40
C GLY A 16 15.80 9.73 -8.49
N THR A 17 16.12 8.92 -7.48
CA THR A 17 15.90 7.47 -7.47
C THR A 17 14.43 7.09 -7.63
N PHE A 18 13.51 7.71 -6.88
CA PHE A 18 12.07 7.41 -7.00
C PHE A 18 11.53 7.77 -8.39
N LYS A 19 11.93 8.93 -8.92
CA LYS A 19 11.58 9.37 -10.28
C LYS A 19 12.04 8.36 -11.32
N ASN A 20 13.32 8.00 -11.32
CA ASN A 20 13.93 7.23 -12.40
C ASN A 20 13.57 5.74 -12.32
N ASP A 21 13.60 5.15 -11.13
CA ASP A 21 13.46 3.69 -10.97
C ASP A 21 12.01 3.23 -10.84
N PHE A 22 11.11 4.14 -10.43
CA PHE A 22 9.70 3.82 -10.25
C PHE A 22 8.81 4.68 -11.13
N ALA A 23 8.78 6.00 -10.92
CA ALA A 23 7.73 6.84 -11.49
C ALA A 23 7.80 6.96 -13.02
N LEU A 24 8.98 7.05 -13.62
CA LEU A 24 9.13 7.12 -15.07
C LEU A 24 8.86 5.78 -15.76
N VAL A 25 9.31 4.67 -15.19
CA VAL A 25 9.17 3.32 -15.76
C VAL A 25 7.70 2.94 -15.96
N VAL A 26 6.85 3.28 -14.99
CA VAL A 26 5.40 3.06 -15.09
C VAL A 26 4.63 4.27 -15.61
N GLY A 27 5.35 5.31 -16.06
CA GLY A 27 4.87 6.61 -16.56
C GLY A 27 4.06 7.46 -15.57
N GLN A 28 4.10 7.13 -14.27
CA GLN A 28 3.41 7.86 -13.20
C GLN A 28 4.05 9.24 -12.89
N TRP A 29 5.25 9.52 -13.39
CA TRP A 29 5.95 10.78 -13.10
C TRP A 29 5.16 12.02 -13.53
N TYR A 30 4.41 11.95 -14.64
CA TYR A 30 3.54 13.05 -15.07
C TYR A 30 2.61 13.56 -13.97
N TYR A 31 2.14 12.66 -13.11
CA TYR A 31 1.29 12.97 -11.97
C TYR A 31 2.10 13.33 -10.72
N PHE A 32 3.21 12.66 -10.48
CA PHE A 32 4.04 12.84 -9.28
C PHE A 32 4.99 14.03 -9.32
N GLN A 33 5.15 14.69 -10.47
CA GLN A 33 6.05 15.84 -10.61
C GLN A 33 5.59 17.12 -9.90
N SER A 34 4.29 17.28 -9.60
CA SER A 34 3.77 18.51 -8.98
C SER A 34 2.41 18.28 -8.28
N GLY A 35 1.84 19.34 -7.70
CA GLY A 35 0.47 19.31 -7.17
C GLY A 35 0.30 18.56 -5.84
N ARG A 36 -0.97 18.23 -5.54
CA ARG A 36 -1.36 17.46 -4.33
C ARG A 36 -0.79 16.04 -4.35
N GLU A 37 -0.54 15.55 -5.55
CA GLU A 37 -0.02 14.25 -5.91
C GLU A 37 1.40 14.04 -5.41
N ARG A 38 2.28 15.00 -5.74
CA ARG A 38 3.66 15.05 -5.28
C ARG A 38 3.70 15.09 -3.76
N ILE A 39 2.94 16.02 -3.17
CA ILE A 39 2.89 16.20 -1.71
C ILE A 39 2.38 14.92 -1.04
N GLY A 40 1.31 14.33 -1.55
CA GLY A 40 0.74 13.08 -1.05
C GLY A 40 1.74 11.93 -1.09
N MET A 41 2.47 11.75 -2.19
CA MET A 41 3.45 10.66 -2.29
C MET A 41 4.67 10.88 -1.37
N ILE A 42 5.16 12.12 -1.24
CA ILE A 42 6.25 12.45 -0.29
C ILE A 42 5.83 12.14 1.14
N ILE A 43 4.64 12.59 1.56
CA ILE A 43 4.11 12.30 2.90
C ILE A 43 3.90 10.79 3.07
N HIS A 44 3.35 10.12 2.06
CA HIS A 44 3.14 8.68 2.07
C HIS A 44 4.44 7.92 2.33
N LEU A 45 5.49 8.15 1.52
CA LEU A 45 6.80 7.52 1.68
C LEU A 45 7.44 7.87 3.02
N GLY A 46 7.43 9.15 3.39
CA GLY A 46 7.98 9.66 4.65
C GLY A 46 7.31 9.05 5.88
N ALA A 47 6.04 8.65 5.80
CA ALA A 47 5.31 8.05 6.91
C ALA A 47 5.30 6.51 6.89
N ILE A 48 5.05 5.88 5.75
CA ILE A 48 4.82 4.42 5.69
C ILE A 48 6.11 3.62 5.88
N LEU A 49 7.24 4.10 5.35
CA LEU A 49 8.53 3.39 5.47
C LEU A 49 9.02 3.29 6.92
N PRO A 50 9.06 4.38 7.72
CA PRO A 50 9.43 4.25 9.13
C PRO A 50 8.38 3.46 9.91
N ALA A 51 7.08 3.61 9.61
CA ALA A 51 6.04 2.79 10.24
C ALA A 51 6.25 1.28 9.99
N GLY A 52 6.59 0.90 8.75
CA GLY A 52 6.87 -0.49 8.35
C GLY A 52 8.12 -1.10 9.00
N ILE A 53 9.09 -0.27 9.39
CA ILE A 53 10.25 -0.68 10.20
C ILE A 53 9.83 -0.85 11.66
N LEU A 54 9.22 0.19 12.24
CA LEU A 54 8.87 0.26 13.66
C LEU A 54 7.80 -0.76 14.07
N VAL A 55 6.90 -1.14 13.17
CA VAL A 55 5.83 -2.10 13.47
C VAL A 55 6.38 -3.48 13.82
N VAL A 56 7.52 -3.90 13.28
CA VAL A 56 8.07 -5.23 13.62
C VAL A 56 8.36 -5.32 15.12
N LEU A 57 8.80 -4.22 15.74
CA LEU A 57 9.01 -4.13 17.18
C LEU A 57 7.70 -4.24 17.98
N GLN A 58 6.55 -3.87 17.40
CA GLN A 58 5.24 -4.01 18.05
C GLN A 58 4.84 -5.47 18.26
N PHE A 59 5.35 -6.37 17.42
CA PHE A 59 5.00 -7.79 17.44
C PHE A 59 5.99 -8.67 18.19
N VAL A 60 7.11 -8.13 18.70
CA VAL A 60 8.07 -8.88 19.51
C VAL A 60 7.51 -9.12 20.93
N PRO A 61 7.31 -10.39 21.36
CA PRO A 61 6.72 -10.68 22.68
C PRO A 61 7.53 -10.11 23.85
N LYS A 62 8.86 -10.25 23.81
CA LYS A 62 9.77 -9.76 24.86
C LYS A 62 9.63 -8.25 25.11
N ILE A 63 9.38 -7.46 24.06
CA ILE A 63 9.20 -6.00 24.18
C ILE A 63 7.88 -5.70 24.92
N ARG A 64 6.82 -6.45 24.61
CA ARG A 64 5.50 -6.29 25.28
C ARG A 64 5.50 -6.77 26.72
N GLU A 65 6.37 -7.70 27.09
CA GLU A 65 6.49 -8.19 28.46
C GLU A 65 7.38 -7.31 29.33
N LYS A 66 8.54 -6.88 28.80
CA LYS A 66 9.58 -6.20 29.59
C LYS A 66 9.61 -4.68 29.41
N LEU A 67 9.20 -4.18 28.25
CA LEU A 67 9.35 -2.78 27.84
C LEU A 67 8.00 -2.17 27.44
N LEU A 68 7.01 -2.27 28.34
CA LEU A 68 5.64 -1.83 28.07
C LEU A 68 5.51 -0.35 27.68
N ILE A 69 6.28 0.54 28.31
CA ILE A 69 6.24 1.98 27.99
C ILE A 69 6.72 2.21 26.56
N PHE A 70 7.84 1.57 26.18
CA PHE A 70 8.37 1.63 24.81
C PHE A 70 7.35 1.09 23.80
N HIS A 71 6.72 -0.07 24.07
CA HIS A 71 5.68 -0.63 23.21
C HIS A 71 4.55 0.37 22.96
N ARG A 72 4.07 1.06 24.01
CA ARG A 72 3.00 2.07 23.90
C ARG A 72 3.42 3.28 23.08
N ILE A 73 4.57 3.89 23.38
CA ILE A 73 5.06 5.08 22.66
C ILE A 73 5.27 4.74 21.18
N ASN A 74 5.98 3.64 20.91
CA ASN A 74 6.20 3.17 19.55
C ASN A 74 4.85 2.82 18.87
N GLY A 75 3.88 2.30 19.60
CA GLY A 75 2.56 1.95 19.07
C GLY A 75 1.77 3.19 18.61
N TYR A 76 1.78 4.26 19.40
CA TYR A 76 1.17 5.54 19.01
C TYR A 76 1.86 6.15 17.79
N LEU A 77 3.20 6.12 17.75
CA LEU A 77 3.96 6.61 16.60
C LEU A 77 3.62 5.82 15.33
N VAL A 78 3.60 4.49 15.42
CA VAL A 78 3.24 3.59 14.31
C VAL A 78 1.82 3.82 13.81
N ILE A 79 0.85 4.03 14.72
CA ILE A 79 -0.53 4.37 14.36
C ILE A 79 -0.60 5.73 13.66
N LEU A 80 0.06 6.76 14.21
CA LEU A 80 0.09 8.10 13.64
C LEU A 80 0.66 8.09 12.21
N LEU A 81 1.84 7.48 12.04
CA LEU A 81 2.50 7.37 10.74
C LEU A 81 1.65 6.55 9.75
N GLY A 82 1.05 5.44 10.19
CA GLY A 82 0.17 4.61 9.36
C GLY A 82 -1.06 5.38 8.87
N LEU A 83 -1.73 6.13 9.75
CA LEU A 83 -2.89 6.95 9.38
C LEU A 83 -2.49 8.12 8.48
N LEU A 84 -1.39 8.81 8.78
CA LEU A 84 -0.88 9.90 7.96
C LEU A 84 -0.56 9.41 6.54
N SER A 85 0.10 8.26 6.42
CA SER A 85 0.34 7.60 5.14
C SER A 85 -0.96 7.29 4.40
N SER A 86 -1.96 6.70 5.07
CA SER A 86 -3.25 6.35 4.45
C SER A 86 -4.06 7.58 4.02
N LEU A 87 -3.94 8.70 4.73
CA LEU A 87 -4.56 9.96 4.30
C LEU A 87 -3.84 10.55 3.09
N ALA A 88 -2.51 10.46 3.06
CA ALA A 88 -1.72 10.97 1.95
C ALA A 88 -2.00 10.23 0.63
N THR A 89 -2.36 8.94 0.67
CA THR A 89 -2.77 8.20 -0.53
C THR A 89 -4.11 8.66 -1.10
N LEU A 90 -4.99 9.30 -0.31
CA LEU A 90 -6.24 9.87 -0.85
C LEU A 90 -5.98 11.01 -1.83
N ALA A 91 -4.84 11.70 -1.72
CA ALA A 91 -4.40 12.66 -2.73
C ALA A 91 -3.84 11.97 -4.00
N VAL A 92 -3.42 10.71 -3.89
CA VAL A 92 -2.80 9.90 -4.95
C VAL A 92 -3.82 9.08 -5.76
N ILE A 93 -4.90 8.62 -5.13
CA ILE A 93 -5.92 7.75 -5.76
C ILE A 93 -6.65 8.38 -6.98
N PRO A 94 -7.12 9.64 -6.96
CA PRO A 94 -8.13 10.14 -7.92
C PRO A 94 -7.68 10.37 -9.37
N HIS A 95 -6.49 9.97 -9.76
CA HIS A 95 -5.93 10.41 -11.03
C HIS A 95 -6.43 9.62 -12.22
N LYS A 96 -6.66 10.35 -13.31
CA LYS A 96 -7.12 9.80 -14.58
C LYS A 96 -5.96 9.20 -15.37
N GLN A 97 -5.41 8.08 -14.92
CA GLN A 97 -4.42 7.35 -15.73
C GLN A 97 -5.14 6.45 -16.75
N GLY A 98 -4.90 6.70 -18.03
CA GLY A 98 -5.22 5.78 -19.15
C GLY A 98 -6.70 5.41 -19.29
N GLY A 99 -7.58 6.36 -19.62
CA GLY A 99 -8.90 6.08 -20.19
C GLY A 99 -9.76 5.04 -19.43
N GLY A 100 -9.95 5.19 -18.12
CA GLY A 100 -10.81 4.31 -17.31
C GLY A 100 -10.15 3.05 -16.73
N ALA A 101 -8.88 2.76 -17.07
CA ALA A 101 -8.18 1.53 -16.69
C ALA A 101 -7.79 1.40 -15.20
N ARG A 102 -7.95 2.45 -14.36
CA ARG A 102 -7.61 2.40 -12.92
C ARG A 102 -8.78 2.21 -11.96
N ILE A 103 -10.04 2.09 -12.41
CA ILE A 103 -11.18 1.94 -11.48
C ILE A 103 -11.00 0.73 -10.55
N SER A 104 -10.51 -0.40 -11.08
CA SER A 104 -10.23 -1.60 -10.26
C SER A 104 -9.15 -1.33 -9.19
N THR A 105 -8.09 -0.60 -9.55
CA THR A 105 -7.02 -0.23 -8.62
C THR A 105 -7.51 0.78 -7.57
N GLN A 106 -8.20 1.83 -8.01
CA GLN A 106 -8.72 2.89 -7.14
C GLN A 106 -9.70 2.35 -6.11
N THR A 107 -10.59 1.43 -6.53
CA THR A 107 -11.53 0.79 -5.60
C THR A 107 -10.82 -0.09 -4.58
N ALA A 108 -9.79 -0.84 -4.99
CA ALA A 108 -8.97 -1.64 -4.07
C ALA A 108 -8.17 -0.75 -3.08
N GLU A 109 -7.53 0.32 -3.55
CA GLU A 109 -6.78 1.26 -2.71
C GLU A 109 -7.69 1.99 -1.73
N ALA A 110 -8.85 2.49 -2.19
CA ALA A 110 -9.85 3.12 -1.32
C ALA A 110 -10.38 2.14 -0.27
N PHE A 111 -10.68 0.90 -0.66
CA PHE A 111 -11.09 -0.14 0.27
C PHE A 111 -10.02 -0.41 1.33
N LEU A 112 -8.73 -0.50 0.93
CA LEU A 112 -7.61 -0.69 1.86
C LEU A 112 -7.48 0.46 2.86
N VAL A 113 -7.62 1.72 2.41
CA VAL A 113 -7.60 2.88 3.31
C VAL A 113 -8.73 2.79 4.33
N ILE A 114 -9.95 2.50 3.88
CA ILE A 114 -11.13 2.41 4.74
C ILE A 114 -11.01 1.26 5.75
N ILE A 115 -10.73 0.04 5.30
CA ILE A 115 -10.68 -1.13 6.19
C ILE A 115 -9.54 -1.02 7.21
N THR A 116 -8.41 -0.43 6.82
CA THR A 116 -7.27 -0.18 7.71
C THR A 116 -7.62 0.90 8.74
N ALA A 117 -8.23 2.02 8.31
CA ALA A 117 -8.65 3.08 9.23
C ALA A 117 -9.68 2.58 10.26
N VAL A 118 -10.70 1.85 9.81
CA VAL A 118 -11.70 1.22 10.69
C VAL A 118 -11.02 0.27 11.67
N SER A 119 -10.09 -0.56 11.20
CA SER A 119 -9.36 -1.51 12.06
C SER A 119 -8.52 -0.81 13.12
N VAL A 120 -7.85 0.28 12.78
CA VAL A 120 -7.08 1.11 13.74
C VAL A 120 -8.02 1.74 14.76
N VAL A 121 -9.16 2.30 14.35
CA VAL A 121 -10.15 2.90 15.26
C VAL A 121 -10.67 1.85 16.23
N LEU A 122 -11.02 0.65 15.75
CA LEU A 122 -11.48 -0.46 16.60
C LEU A 122 -10.36 -0.97 17.53
N ALA A 123 -9.12 -1.05 17.06
CA ALA A 123 -7.98 -1.40 17.90
C ALA A 123 -7.76 -0.39 19.02
N TRP A 124 -7.83 0.90 18.70
CA TRP A 124 -7.70 2.00 19.65
C TRP A 124 -8.86 2.02 20.65
N TRP A 125 -10.09 1.88 20.18
CA TRP A 125 -11.28 1.82 21.04
C TRP A 125 -11.18 0.69 22.06
N ASN A 126 -10.81 -0.52 21.61
CA ASN A 126 -10.73 -1.68 22.47
C ASN A 126 -9.61 -1.56 23.53
N ILE A 127 -8.45 -0.99 23.19
CA ILE A 127 -7.40 -0.77 24.21
C ILE A 127 -7.82 0.28 25.25
N ARG A 128 -8.57 1.31 24.84
CA ARG A 128 -9.15 2.31 25.78
C ARG A 128 -10.17 1.66 26.71
N ARG A 129 -10.96 0.70 26.23
CA ARG A 129 -11.88 -0.14 27.03
C ARG A 129 -11.20 -1.32 27.75
N LYS A 130 -9.85 -1.36 27.79
CA LYS A 130 -9.04 -2.41 28.44
C LYS A 130 -9.25 -3.82 27.88
N ARG A 131 -9.79 -3.96 26.67
CA ARG A 131 -9.94 -5.23 25.93
C ARG A 131 -8.70 -5.49 25.09
N VAL A 132 -7.69 -6.06 25.74
CA VAL A 132 -6.35 -6.31 25.16
C VAL A 132 -6.40 -7.39 24.07
N ASP A 133 -7.24 -8.40 24.23
CA ASP A 133 -7.49 -9.45 23.25
C ASP A 133 -8.00 -8.87 21.91
N GLN A 134 -9.02 -8.01 21.99
CA GLN A 134 -9.60 -7.34 20.82
C GLN A 134 -8.64 -6.33 20.21
N HIS A 135 -7.92 -5.57 21.04
CA HIS A 135 -6.86 -4.69 20.55
C HIS A 135 -5.82 -5.46 19.72
N ARG A 136 -5.32 -6.60 20.23
CA ARG A 136 -4.38 -7.45 19.48
C ARG A 136 -4.98 -7.91 18.16
N ALA A 137 -6.23 -8.38 18.16
CA ALA A 137 -6.87 -8.90 16.97
C ALA A 137 -7.00 -7.82 15.88
N TRP A 138 -7.47 -6.62 16.24
CA TRP A 138 -7.60 -5.50 15.29
C TRP A 138 -6.26 -4.92 14.84
N MET A 139 -5.23 -4.90 15.70
CA MET A 139 -3.87 -4.52 15.26
C MET A 139 -3.27 -5.53 14.29
N LEU A 140 -3.49 -6.83 14.49
CA LEU A 140 -3.06 -7.84 13.53
C LEU A 140 -3.76 -7.66 12.18
N ARG A 141 -5.08 -7.49 12.17
CA ARG A 141 -5.86 -7.18 10.95
C ARG A 141 -5.29 -5.99 10.20
N THR A 142 -5.11 -4.86 10.90
CA THR A 142 -4.54 -3.63 10.34
C THR A 142 -3.23 -3.89 9.58
N TRP A 143 -2.27 -4.57 10.21
CA TRP A 143 -0.93 -4.74 9.63
C TRP A 143 -0.86 -5.87 8.60
N PHE A 144 -1.78 -6.84 8.64
CA PHE A 144 -2.01 -7.75 7.53
C PHE A 144 -2.58 -6.99 6.33
N TYR A 145 -3.59 -6.15 6.50
CA TYR A 145 -4.16 -5.37 5.38
C TYR A 145 -3.12 -4.43 4.76
N MET A 146 -2.27 -3.78 5.56
CA MET A 146 -1.14 -3.01 5.03
C MET A 146 -0.10 -3.88 4.30
N GLY A 147 0.07 -5.14 4.72
CA GLY A 147 0.93 -6.12 4.06
C GLY A 147 0.50 -6.46 2.63
N THR A 148 -0.78 -6.24 2.27
CA THR A 148 -1.30 -6.44 0.92
C THR A 148 -0.47 -5.74 -0.16
N ILE A 149 0.08 -4.55 0.12
CA ILE A 149 0.91 -3.81 -0.85
C ILE A 149 2.15 -4.63 -1.24
N ILE A 150 2.78 -5.31 -0.29
CA ILE A 150 3.97 -6.12 -0.56
C ILE A 150 3.60 -7.31 -1.45
N THR A 151 2.54 -8.02 -1.09
CA THR A 151 2.08 -9.19 -1.86
C THR A 151 1.60 -8.79 -3.25
N SER A 152 0.95 -7.63 -3.39
CA SER A 152 0.51 -7.12 -4.70
C SER A 152 1.68 -6.89 -5.64
N ARG A 153 2.83 -6.42 -5.15
CA ARG A 153 4.04 -6.24 -5.97
C ARG A 153 4.63 -7.57 -6.43
N ILE A 154 4.59 -8.59 -5.57
CA ILE A 154 5.07 -9.94 -5.92
C ILE A 154 4.15 -10.57 -6.96
N THR A 155 2.83 -10.51 -6.75
CA THR A 155 1.85 -11.10 -7.66
C THR A 155 1.78 -10.35 -9.00
N GLU A 156 1.94 -9.03 -8.99
CA GLU A 156 2.08 -8.19 -10.20
C GLU A 156 3.30 -8.61 -11.04
N PHE A 157 4.47 -8.79 -10.41
CA PHE A 157 5.68 -9.20 -11.11
C PHE A 157 5.52 -10.58 -11.77
N ILE A 158 4.81 -11.49 -11.11
CA ILE A 158 4.48 -12.83 -11.66
C ILE A 158 3.45 -12.72 -12.79
N ALA A 159 2.47 -11.80 -12.69
CA ALA A 159 1.40 -11.63 -13.67
C ALA A 159 1.86 -10.95 -14.97
N SER A 160 2.86 -10.06 -14.91
CA SER A 160 3.37 -9.32 -16.08
C SER A 160 3.76 -10.20 -17.29
N PRO A 161 4.55 -11.28 -17.16
CA PRO A 161 4.86 -12.16 -18.29
C PRO A 161 3.64 -12.95 -18.80
N ILE A 162 2.62 -13.17 -17.95
CA ILE A 162 1.37 -13.85 -18.36
C ILE A 162 0.54 -12.92 -19.25
N ILE A 163 0.42 -11.65 -18.87
CA ILE A 163 -0.28 -10.62 -19.66
C ILE A 163 0.34 -10.46 -21.05
N THR A 164 1.67 -10.58 -21.14
CA THR A 164 2.38 -10.57 -22.43
C THR A 164 1.90 -11.68 -23.37
N ARG A 165 1.55 -12.86 -22.83
CA ARG A 165 1.09 -14.02 -23.62
C ARG A 165 -0.39 -13.95 -23.99
N ILE A 166 -1.21 -13.37 -23.12
CA ILE A 166 -2.65 -13.16 -23.37
C ILE A 166 -2.85 -12.10 -24.47
N GLY A 167 -1.95 -11.13 -24.54
CA GLY A 167 -2.09 -9.96 -25.40
C GLY A 167 -2.99 -8.91 -24.76
N GLY A 168 -2.57 -7.65 -24.81
CA GLY A 168 -3.29 -6.54 -24.21
C GLY A 168 -2.73 -5.20 -24.68
N CYS A 169 -3.61 -4.22 -24.80
CA CYS A 169 -3.27 -2.84 -25.12
C CYS A 169 -3.84 -1.92 -24.04
N GLN A 170 -3.05 -0.98 -23.54
CA GLN A 170 -3.50 0.05 -22.60
C GLN A 170 -3.40 1.43 -23.25
N LEU A 171 -4.35 2.33 -22.94
CA LEU A 171 -4.28 3.73 -23.36
C LEU A 171 -3.12 4.42 -22.62
N GLY A 172 -2.05 4.69 -23.36
CA GLY A 172 -0.73 5.12 -22.91
C GLY A 172 -0.62 6.58 -22.52
N MET A 173 0.45 6.85 -21.78
CA MET A 173 0.94 8.15 -21.33
C MET A 173 2.04 8.66 -22.30
N PRO A 174 2.40 9.96 -22.27
CA PRO A 174 3.21 10.53 -23.34
C PRO A 174 4.68 10.09 -23.26
N PHE A 175 5.16 9.41 -24.30
CA PHE A 175 6.54 8.91 -24.47
C PHE A 175 6.88 8.84 -25.99
N PRO A 176 8.15 8.63 -26.38
CA PRO A 176 8.87 9.38 -27.42
C PRO A 176 8.10 9.58 -28.74
N GLY A 177 8.03 10.84 -29.17
CA GLY A 177 7.24 11.29 -30.33
C GLY A 177 7.55 10.62 -31.67
N SER A 178 8.72 10.00 -31.82
CA SER A 178 9.07 9.22 -33.01
C SER A 178 8.27 7.93 -33.15
N GLU A 179 7.91 7.29 -32.04
CA GLU A 179 7.17 6.03 -32.02
C GLU A 179 5.65 6.26 -31.91
N TYR A 180 5.25 7.39 -31.32
CA TYR A 180 3.87 7.79 -31.13
C TYR A 180 3.62 9.21 -31.70
N PRO A 181 3.75 9.40 -33.02
CA PRO A 181 3.64 10.72 -33.64
C PRO A 181 2.27 11.36 -33.45
N THR A 182 1.23 10.57 -33.21
CA THR A 182 -0.13 11.05 -32.88
C THR A 182 -0.25 11.69 -31.49
N CYS A 183 0.72 11.46 -30.59
CA CYS A 183 0.79 12.11 -29.29
C CYS A 183 1.51 13.47 -29.31
N VAL A 184 2.13 13.84 -30.43
CA VAL A 184 2.92 15.07 -30.57
C VAL A 184 2.24 16.01 -31.56
N MET A 185 1.94 17.22 -31.09
CA MET A 185 1.39 18.28 -31.92
C MET A 185 2.47 18.86 -32.85
N PRO A 186 2.09 19.54 -33.96
CA PRO A 186 3.06 20.10 -34.91
C PRO A 186 4.06 21.10 -34.30
N ASP A 187 3.74 21.70 -33.16
CA ASP A 187 4.61 22.61 -32.40
C ASP A 187 5.59 21.88 -31.46
N GLY A 188 5.59 20.54 -31.46
CA GLY A 188 6.41 19.71 -30.58
C GLY A 188 5.83 19.52 -29.18
N SER A 189 4.68 20.13 -28.87
CA SER A 189 3.99 19.92 -27.59
C SER A 189 3.27 18.56 -27.58
N ILE A 190 2.96 18.05 -26.39
CA ILE A 190 2.25 16.78 -26.22
C ILE A 190 0.74 17.05 -26.25
N ASN A 191 0.01 16.29 -27.07
CA ASN A 191 -1.46 16.29 -27.04
C ASN A 191 -1.97 15.46 -25.86
N CYS A 192 -2.31 16.14 -24.75
CA CYS A 192 -2.81 15.50 -23.53
C CYS A 192 -4.25 14.95 -23.63
N ASP A 193 -4.99 15.28 -24.69
CA ASP A 193 -6.36 14.81 -24.91
C ASP A 193 -6.41 13.53 -25.76
N PHE A 194 -5.27 13.14 -26.35
CA PHE A 194 -5.15 11.98 -27.21
C PHE A 194 -4.49 10.80 -26.50
N TYR A 195 -5.05 9.61 -26.68
CA TYR A 195 -4.54 8.39 -26.07
C TYR A 195 -4.15 7.37 -27.14
N VAL A 196 -3.02 6.70 -26.94
CA VAL A 196 -2.52 5.66 -27.86
C VAL A 196 -2.50 4.30 -27.21
N ALA A 197 -2.81 3.25 -27.96
CA ALA A 197 -2.69 1.88 -27.46
C ALA A 197 -1.21 1.48 -27.36
N VAL A 198 -0.73 1.18 -26.15
CA VAL A 198 0.59 0.63 -25.88
C VAL A 198 0.45 -0.86 -25.59
N LYS A 199 1.27 -1.68 -26.26
CA LYS A 199 1.26 -3.15 -26.09
C LYS A 199 1.88 -3.52 -24.74
N ALA A 200 1.22 -4.41 -24.00
CA ALA A 200 1.71 -4.93 -22.74
C ALA A 200 2.76 -6.04 -22.96
N VAL A 201 4.05 -5.72 -22.90
CA VAL A 201 5.15 -6.69 -23.08
C VAL A 201 6.16 -6.58 -21.95
N HIS A 202 6.47 -7.69 -21.30
CA HIS A 202 7.54 -7.78 -20.31
C HIS A 202 8.91 -7.82 -21.01
N SER A 203 9.36 -6.67 -21.53
CA SER A 203 10.68 -6.48 -22.13
C SER A 203 11.28 -5.16 -21.65
N LEU A 204 12.55 -5.17 -21.25
CA LEU A 204 13.27 -3.97 -20.84
C LEU A 204 13.69 -3.08 -22.02
N GLU A 205 13.54 -3.56 -23.26
CA GLU A 205 13.89 -2.81 -24.47
C GLU A 205 13.02 -1.57 -24.67
N ARG A 206 11.77 -1.63 -24.20
CA ARG A 206 10.75 -0.59 -24.39
C ARG A 206 10.05 -0.30 -23.06
N PRO A 207 10.51 0.73 -22.30
CA PRO A 207 10.02 1.04 -20.96
C PRO A 207 8.51 1.21 -20.86
N GLU A 208 7.86 1.75 -21.89
CA GLU A 208 6.42 1.96 -21.95
C GLU A 208 5.64 0.65 -22.08
N GLN A 209 6.17 -0.34 -22.81
CA GLN A 209 5.57 -1.68 -22.89
C GLN A 209 5.77 -2.44 -21.58
N PHE A 210 6.95 -2.31 -20.99
CA PHE A 210 7.28 -2.86 -19.68
C PHE A 210 6.33 -2.31 -18.60
N GLY A 211 6.20 -0.98 -18.51
CA GLY A 211 5.29 -0.31 -17.59
C GLY A 211 3.85 -0.79 -17.77
N THR A 212 3.38 -0.85 -19.02
CA THR A 212 2.03 -1.32 -19.37
C THR A 212 1.78 -2.76 -18.92
N SER A 213 2.76 -3.65 -19.08
CA SER A 213 2.66 -5.06 -18.65
C SER A 213 2.51 -5.24 -17.13
N HIS A 214 2.91 -4.24 -16.34
CA HIS A 214 2.79 -4.24 -14.88
C HIS A 214 1.52 -3.51 -14.43
N THR A 215 1.20 -2.36 -15.04
CA THR A 215 0.01 -1.58 -14.68
C THR A 215 -1.29 -2.27 -15.05
N GLN A 216 -1.32 -3.06 -16.12
CA GLN A 216 -2.53 -3.77 -16.55
C GLN A 216 -3.03 -4.81 -15.53
N PRO A 217 -2.21 -5.76 -15.01
CA PRO A 217 -2.67 -6.73 -14.01
C PRO A 217 -2.81 -6.15 -12.60
N PHE A 218 -2.26 -4.95 -12.33
CA PHE A 218 -2.09 -4.43 -10.97
C PHE A 218 -3.39 -4.41 -10.15
N GLY A 219 -4.49 -3.89 -10.71
CA GLY A 219 -5.76 -3.82 -9.98
C GLY A 219 -6.31 -5.19 -9.56
N ALA A 220 -6.25 -6.18 -10.46
CA ALA A 220 -6.69 -7.54 -10.18
C ALA A 220 -5.79 -8.22 -9.13
N MET A 221 -4.47 -8.04 -9.25
CA MET A 221 -3.50 -8.59 -8.31
C MET A 221 -3.59 -7.93 -6.93
N LEU A 222 -3.96 -6.65 -6.87
CA LEU A 222 -4.21 -5.95 -5.62
C LEU A 222 -5.44 -6.52 -4.92
N TRP A 223 -6.57 -6.70 -5.63
CA TRP A 223 -7.76 -7.36 -5.07
C TRP A 223 -7.50 -8.79 -4.60
N LEU A 224 -6.80 -9.59 -5.41
CA LEU A 224 -6.40 -10.94 -5.01
C LEU A 224 -5.57 -10.90 -3.71
N SER A 225 -4.63 -9.98 -3.62
CA SER A 225 -3.79 -9.81 -2.43
C SER A 225 -4.61 -9.38 -1.21
N ILE A 226 -5.64 -8.53 -1.36
CA ILE A 226 -6.56 -8.15 -0.28
C ILE A 226 -7.25 -9.40 0.28
N VAL A 227 -7.84 -10.22 -0.59
CA VAL A 227 -8.56 -11.44 -0.18
C VAL A 227 -7.65 -12.39 0.59
N VAL A 228 -6.43 -12.61 0.09
CA VAL A 228 -5.42 -13.44 0.77
C VAL A 228 -5.12 -12.93 2.18
N HIS A 229 -5.03 -11.61 2.38
CA HIS A 229 -4.71 -11.04 3.70
C HIS A 229 -5.92 -11.04 4.65
N ILE A 230 -7.14 -10.85 4.14
CA ILE A 230 -8.38 -10.98 4.92
C ILE A 230 -8.52 -12.41 5.44
N ILE A 231 -8.36 -13.42 4.58
CA ILE A 231 -8.46 -14.82 5.00
C ILE A 231 -7.27 -15.19 5.90
N GLY A 232 -6.06 -14.80 5.49
CA GLY A 232 -4.82 -15.16 6.18
C GLY A 232 -4.75 -14.65 7.62
N VAL A 233 -5.27 -13.45 7.91
CA VAL A 233 -5.27 -12.94 9.28
C VAL A 233 -6.25 -13.68 10.19
N GLU A 234 -7.42 -14.08 9.69
CA GLU A 234 -8.36 -14.88 10.48
C GLU A 234 -7.82 -16.28 10.76
N PHE A 235 -7.16 -16.89 9.77
CA PHE A 235 -6.45 -18.15 9.96
C PHE A 235 -5.32 -18.02 10.99
N TYR A 236 -4.55 -16.92 10.95
CA TYR A 236 -3.52 -16.65 11.96
C TYR A 236 -4.11 -16.46 13.37
N LEU A 237 -5.24 -15.77 13.49
CA LEU A 237 -5.93 -15.56 14.77
C LEU A 237 -6.49 -16.87 15.33
N SER A 238 -7.04 -17.75 14.48
CA SER A 238 -7.56 -19.05 14.91
C SER A 238 -6.44 -19.99 15.40
N MET A 239 -5.30 -20.01 14.70
CA MET A 239 -4.11 -20.75 15.14
C MET A 239 -3.51 -20.21 16.45
N THR A 240 -3.72 -18.93 16.76
CA THR A 240 -3.25 -18.30 18.00
C THR A 240 -4.34 -18.16 19.08
N SER A 241 -5.35 -19.04 19.05
CA SER A 241 -6.49 -19.05 19.98
C SER A 241 -6.08 -19.10 21.46
N LYS A 242 -5.04 -19.86 21.82
CA LYS A 242 -4.50 -19.92 23.20
C LYS A 242 -4.07 -18.54 23.71
N GLU A 243 -3.42 -17.75 22.85
CA GLU A 243 -3.00 -16.40 23.20
C GLU A 243 -4.20 -15.46 23.33
N THR A 244 -5.20 -15.62 22.46
CA THR A 244 -6.47 -14.88 22.55
C THR A 244 -7.17 -15.14 23.89
N GLU A 245 -7.26 -16.39 24.33
CA GLU A 245 -7.90 -16.75 25.60
C GLU A 245 -7.12 -16.22 26.81
N ARG A 246 -5.78 -16.35 26.79
CA ARG A 246 -4.93 -15.75 27.83
C ARG A 246 -5.14 -14.23 27.95
N LEU A 247 -5.20 -13.52 26.82
CA LEU A 247 -5.43 -12.08 26.81
C LEU A 247 -6.86 -11.70 27.19
N ARG A 248 -7.85 -12.57 26.96
CA ARG A 248 -9.22 -12.37 27.41
C ARG A 248 -9.29 -12.37 28.94
N GLN A 249 -8.62 -13.31 29.60
CA GLN A 249 -8.51 -13.33 31.07
C GLN A 249 -7.81 -12.08 31.62
N VAL A 250 -6.74 -11.61 30.95
CA VAL A 250 -6.07 -10.34 31.30
C VAL A 250 -7.02 -9.15 31.13
N SER A 251 -7.82 -9.15 30.07
CA SER A 251 -8.79 -8.08 29.79
C SER A 251 -9.89 -8.02 30.84
N HIS A 252 -10.44 -9.17 31.24
CA HIS A 252 -11.44 -9.27 32.30
C HIS A 252 -10.90 -8.69 33.62
N ARG A 253 -9.71 -9.15 34.08
CA ARG A 253 -9.08 -8.62 35.31
C ARG A 253 -8.91 -7.11 35.28
N LYS A 254 -8.36 -6.57 34.18
CA LYS A 254 -8.17 -5.11 34.02
C LYS A 254 -9.46 -4.31 33.97
N ARG A 255 -10.57 -4.92 33.54
CA ARG A 255 -11.88 -4.26 33.48
C ARG A 255 -12.55 -4.22 34.84
N VAL A 256 -12.50 -5.31 35.60
CA VAL A 256 -12.95 -5.36 37.00
C VAL A 256 -12.16 -4.36 37.85
N GLU A 257 -10.83 -4.34 37.74
CA GLU A 257 -9.97 -3.36 38.44
C GLU A 257 -10.30 -1.89 38.09
N ALA A 258 -10.88 -1.65 36.91
CA ALA A 258 -11.26 -0.32 36.44
C ALA A 258 -12.75 0.00 36.64
N GLY A 259 -13.54 -0.88 37.28
CA GLY A 259 -14.98 -0.71 37.47
C GLY A 259 -15.81 -0.71 36.17
N LEU A 260 -15.32 -1.40 35.13
CA LEU A 260 -15.97 -1.50 33.81
C LEU A 260 -16.77 -2.80 33.63
N GLU A 261 -16.74 -3.69 34.63
CA GLU A 261 -17.48 -4.94 34.79
C GLU A 261 -17.75 -5.19 36.28
#